data_AF-R9T8F0-F1
#
_entry.id   AF-R9T8F0-F1
#
_cell.length_a   1.000
_cell.length_b   1.000
_cell.length_c   1.000
_cell.angle_alpha   90.00
_cell.angle_beta   90.00
_cell.angle_gamma   90.00
#
_symmetry.space_group_name_H-M   'P 1'
#
loop_
_entity.id
_entity.type
_entity.pdbx_description
1 polymer ?
#
loop_
_entity_poly.entity_id
_entity_poly.type
_entity_poly.pdbx_seq_one_letter_code
_entity_poly.pdbx_strand_id
1 'polypeptide(L)' 'MADTHTGKFIKVRCADCSNEQIVFKNPAMNVSCNVCGSTLVKSKGGAGELRGELIEVVD' A
#
# COMPACT_ATOMS: atom_id res chain seq x y z
N MET A 1 14.67 -1.82 23.69
CA MET A 1 13.23 -1.61 23.48
C MET A 1 13.02 -1.55 21.98
N ALA A 2 12.82 -2.69 21.32
CA ALA A 2 12.74 -2.78 19.87
C ALA A 2 11.71 -3.84 19.49
N ASP A 3 10.47 -3.60 19.90
CA ASP A 3 9.40 -4.58 19.77
C ASP A 3 8.05 -3.88 19.92
N THR A 4 7.53 -3.34 18.82
CA THR A 4 6.09 -3.29 18.58
C THR A 4 5.88 -3.32 17.07
N HIS A 5 6.09 -4.52 16.52
CA HIS A 5 5.52 -5.01 15.26
C HIS A 5 4.08 -4.49 15.13
N THR A 6 3.92 -3.40 14.41
CA THR A 6 2.61 -2.89 14.05
C THR A 6 2.59 -3.09 12.56
N GLY A 7 1.94 -4.15 12.09
CA GLY A 7 1.75 -4.48 10.68
C GLY A 7 1.22 -3.28 9.91
N LYS A 8 2.15 -2.47 9.41
CA LYS A 8 1.88 -1.21 8.70
C LYS A 8 2.19 -1.35 7.23
N PHE A 9 2.96 -2.36 6.83
CA PHE A 9 3.28 -2.60 5.43
C PHE A 9 2.30 -3.61 4.83
N ILE A 10 1.88 -3.33 3.62
CA ILE A 10 1.01 -4.21 2.85
C ILE A 10 1.61 -4.36 1.46
N LYS A 11 1.69 -5.59 0.99
CA LYS A 11 2.07 -5.91 -0.37
C LYS A 11 0.81 -5.90 -1.23
N VAL A 12 0.81 -5.01 -2.21
CA VAL A 12 -0.32 -4.71 -3.09
C VAL A 12 0.12 -4.98 -4.50
N ARG A 13 -0.70 -5.70 -5.26
CA ARG A 13 -0.52 -5.89 -6.68
C ARG A 13 -1.42 -4.93 -7.45
N CYS A 14 -0.82 -4.26 -8.42
CA CYS A 14 -1.54 -3.42 -9.36
C CYS A 14 -2.33 -4.30 -10.34
N ALA A 15 -3.64 -4.05 -10.48
CA ALA A 15 -4.49 -4.80 -11.41
C ALA A 15 -4.15 -4.54 -12.89
N ASP A 16 -3.62 -3.35 -13.21
CA ASP A 16 -3.32 -2.96 -14.60
C ASP A 16 -1.97 -3.45 -15.11
N CYS A 17 -0.93 -3.42 -14.27
CA CYS A 17 0.44 -3.74 -14.68
C CYS A 17 1.03 -4.98 -14.00
N SER A 18 0.24 -5.66 -13.15
CA SER A 18 0.68 -6.80 -12.33
C SER A 18 1.89 -6.52 -11.43
N ASN A 19 2.27 -5.24 -11.27
CA ASN A 19 3.41 -4.86 -10.47
C ASN A 19 3.08 -5.01 -8.98
N GLU A 20 3.99 -5.62 -8.23
CA GLU A 20 3.87 -5.83 -6.79
C GLU A 20 4.62 -4.72 -6.06
N GLN A 21 3.92 -4.00 -5.19
CA GLN A 21 4.48 -2.87 -4.47
C GLN A 21 4.17 -3.00 -2.98
N ILE A 22 5.19 -2.79 -2.16
CA ILE A 22 5.04 -2.72 -0.71
C ILE A 22 4.69 -1.27 -0.38
N VAL A 23 3.51 -1.06 0.17
CA VAL A 23 2.98 0.25 0.52
C VAL A 23 2.57 0.27 1.98
N PHE A 24 2.47 1.46 2.55
CA PHE A 24 2.01 1.60 3.92
C PHE A 24 0.48 1.58 3.97
N LYS A 25 -0.11 0.86 4.91
CA LYS A 25 -1.55 0.80 5.17
C LYS A 25 -2.15 2.18 5.43
N ASN A 26 -1.36 3.08 6.02
CA ASN A 26 -1.79 4.40 6.45
C ASN A 26 -0.92 5.50 5.81
N PRO A 27 -0.98 5.69 4.48
CA PRO A 27 -0.11 6.65 3.83
C PRO A 27 -0.63 8.07 4.06
N ALA A 28 0.27 9.01 4.34
CA ALA A 28 -0.07 10.43 4.48
C ALA A 28 -0.41 11.08 3.11
N MET A 29 0.09 10.52 2.01
CA MET A 29 -0.10 10.99 0.64
C MET A 29 -0.58 9.86 -0.27
N ASN A 30 -1.20 10.20 -1.40
CA ASN A 30 -1.62 9.21 -2.39
C ASN A 30 -0.40 8.46 -2.94
N VAL A 31 -0.46 7.13 -2.94
CA VAL A 31 0.59 6.26 -3.48
C VAL A 31 0.22 5.86 -4.90
N SER A 32 1.06 6.25 -5.86
CA SER A 32 0.96 5.85 -7.27
C SER A 32 1.86 4.65 -7.57
N CYS A 33 1.48 3.86 -8.56
CA CYS A 33 2.29 2.76 -9.05
C CYS A 33 3.52 3.30 -9.77
N ASN A 34 4.70 2.75 -9.47
CA ASN A 34 5.96 3.14 -10.15
C ASN A 34 6.04 2.69 -11.61
N VAL A 35 5.14 1.80 -12.06
CA VAL A 35 5.14 1.25 -13.43
C VAL A 35 4.11 1.96 -14.31
N CYS A 36 2.84 1.98 -13.90
CA CYS A 36 1.76 2.57 -14.70
C CYS A 36 1.35 3.99 -14.26
N GLY A 37 1.77 4.46 -13.09
CA GLY A 37 1.34 5.74 -12.53
C GLY A 37 -0.07 5.74 -11.92
N SER A 38 -0.84 4.65 -12.02
CA SER A 38 -2.19 4.54 -11.43
C SER A 38 -2.14 4.67 -9.90
N THR A 39 -3.15 5.30 -9.30
CA THR A 39 -3.26 5.43 -7.84
C THR A 39 -3.55 4.08 -7.19
N LEU A 40 -2.56 3.51 -6.49
CA LEU A 40 -2.68 2.25 -5.77
C LEU A 40 -3.36 2.42 -4.42
N VAL A 41 -3.00 3.48 -3.69
CA VAL A 41 -3.58 3.80 -2.39
C VAL A 41 -3.91 5.28 -2.33
N LYS A 42 -5.15 5.61 -2.00
CA LYS A 42 -5.57 6.99 -1.77
C LYS A 42 -5.43 7.32 -0.28
N SER A 43 -4.68 8.36 0.05
CA SER A 43 -4.56 8.80 1.45
C SER A 43 -5.90 9.41 1.92
N LYS A 44 -6.30 9.02 3.12
CA LYS A 44 -7.41 9.63 3.87
C LYS A 44 -6.89 9.98 5.26
N GLY A 45 -7.65 10.72 6.06
CA GLY A 45 -7.29 11.08 7.45
C GLY A 45 -7.21 9.90 8.44
N GLY A 46 -7.00 8.68 7.95
CA GLY A 46 -6.98 7.40 8.65
C GLY A 46 -6.39 6.34 7.71
N ALA A 47 -6.92 5.11 7.73
CA ALA A 47 -6.46 4.06 6.83
C ALA A 47 -6.60 4.49 5.35
N GLY A 48 -5.55 4.27 4.58
CA GLY A 48 -5.56 4.54 3.14
C GLY A 48 -6.57 3.64 2.44
N GLU A 49 -7.26 4.19 1.44
CA GLU A 49 -8.15 3.40 0.60
C GLU A 49 -7.31 2.67 -0.45
N LEU A 50 -7.21 1.35 -0.33
CA LEU A 50 -6.56 0.49 -1.30
C LEU A 50 -7.44 0.37 -2.56
N ARG A 51 -6.88 0.62 -3.73
CA ARG A 51 -7.56 0.47 -5.04
C ARG A 51 -7.05 -0.71 -5.87
N GLY A 52 -5.95 -1.34 -5.44
CA GLY A 52 -5.39 -2.54 -6.03
C GLY A 52 -5.81 -3.81 -5.32
N GLU A 53 -5.16 -4.91 -5.67
CA GLU A 53 -5.35 -6.21 -5.03
C GLU A 53 -4.37 -6.35 -3.86
N LEU A 54 -4.88 -6.59 -2.65
CA LEU A 54 -4.04 -6.87 -1.48
C LEU A 54 -3.56 -8.33 -1.56
N ILE A 55 -2.25 -8.54 -1.61
CA ILE A 55 -1.69 -9.90 -1.63
C ILE A 55 -1.36 -10.37 -0.21
N GLU A 56 -0.63 -9.54 0.52
CA GLU A 56 -0.09 -9.94 1.82
C GLU A 56 0.08 -8.71 2.71
N VAL A 57 -0.10 -8.89 4.01
CA VAL A 57 0.26 -7.87 5.01
C VAL A 57 1.63 -8.27 5.55
N VAL A 58 2.61 -7.38 5.37
CA VAL A 58 4.00 -7.60 5.81
C VAL A 58 4.18 -6.81 7.11
N ASP A 59 4.78 -7.43 8.12
CA ASP A 59 5.04 -6.71 9.38
C ASP A 59 6.25 -5.78 9.27
#